data_AF-A0A957ULG4-F1
#
_entry.id   AF-A0A957ULG4-F1
#
_cell.length_a   1.000
_cell.length_b   1.000
_cell.length_c   1.000
_cell.angle_alpha   90.00
_cell.angle_beta   90.00
_cell.angle_gamma   90.00
#
_symmetry.space_group_name_H-M   'P 1'
#
loop_
_entity.id
_entity.type
_entity.pdbx_description
1 polymer ?
#
loop_
_entity_poly.entity_id
_entity_poly.type
_entity_poly.pdbx_seq_one_letter_code
_entity_poly.pdbx_strand_id
1 'polypeptide(L)'
;IQLLDEAYEPALAAFDDALALARAAKDQPLEAKILDRMGSGYSTQRQYEEAMRSYEQALVIWQELDNSVQQANTQANIGAIYLLTEQYAEAQSAFEGALTLAEQLDDQPLAAKVLDRMAQGYSTQLQYDQALQTYARTLTIWQAQADKRQVATTLFKMGAIYREAEQYDESLQKFQEALGLAQEIADRDLEARLWDRIAGAYRADGAFDKALTAYSSALGLWQDLGDADNVARTQTNVSRTIQARFDRSLETRTENGVALPLDGEVVSGVISIKGIANHPQFQKWQLDLLLFGNETQATFIGVSERAKPQVGTFITLDTTRYPNGTHKLRLRVVRDGANYDEYFTTITIQN
;
A
#
# COMPACT_ATOMS: atom_id res chain seq x y z
N ILE A 1 8.58 -12.49 -13.27
CA ILE A 1 8.04 -13.83 -12.94
C ILE A 1 8.74 -14.89 -13.79
N GLN A 2 8.72 -14.80 -15.11
CA GLN A 2 9.40 -15.75 -16.01
C GLN A 2 10.93 -15.89 -15.80
N LEU A 3 11.64 -14.79 -15.48
CA LEU A 3 13.08 -14.80 -15.17
C LEU A 3 13.44 -15.41 -13.80
N LEU A 4 12.49 -15.50 -12.86
CA LEU A 4 12.73 -16.12 -11.55
C LEU A 4 12.62 -17.65 -11.68
N ASP A 5 11.58 -18.15 -12.38
CA ASP A 5 11.42 -19.59 -12.63
C ASP A 5 12.59 -20.20 -13.43
N GLU A 6 13.16 -19.46 -14.40
CA GLU A 6 14.30 -19.93 -15.20
C GLU A 6 15.61 -20.09 -14.42
N ALA A 7 15.78 -19.39 -13.29
CA ALA A 7 16.99 -19.46 -12.45
C ALA A 7 16.90 -20.51 -11.33
N TYR A 8 15.68 -20.93 -10.95
CA TYR A 8 15.47 -21.89 -9.86
C TYR A 8 15.72 -23.35 -10.28
N GLU A 9 15.36 -23.74 -11.49
CA GLU A 9 15.62 -25.10 -12.01
C GLU A 9 17.14 -25.43 -12.01
N PRO A 10 18.04 -24.57 -12.53
CA PRO A 10 19.48 -24.78 -12.39
C PRO A 10 19.98 -24.77 -10.95
N ALA A 11 19.38 -23.96 -10.06
CA ALA A 11 19.77 -23.89 -8.66
C ALA A 11 19.39 -25.16 -7.89
N LEU A 12 18.20 -25.73 -8.16
CA LEU A 12 17.75 -26.99 -7.57
C LEU A 12 18.61 -28.16 -8.07
N ALA A 13 18.92 -28.22 -9.36
CA ALA A 13 19.84 -29.22 -9.90
C ALA A 13 21.24 -29.14 -9.25
N ALA A 14 21.76 -27.92 -9.03
CA ALA A 14 23.02 -27.73 -8.32
C ALA A 14 22.95 -28.17 -6.85
N PHE A 15 21.79 -28.01 -6.19
CA PHE A 15 21.59 -28.52 -4.84
C PHE A 15 21.53 -30.04 -4.79
N ASP A 16 20.90 -30.71 -5.76
CA ASP A 16 20.88 -32.17 -5.85
C ASP A 16 22.30 -32.75 -6.01
N ASP A 17 23.10 -32.16 -6.89
CA ASP A 17 24.51 -32.53 -7.08
C ASP A 17 25.32 -32.32 -5.79
N ALA A 18 25.15 -31.15 -5.15
CA ALA A 18 25.83 -30.84 -3.90
C ALA A 18 25.41 -31.80 -2.76
N LEU A 19 24.13 -32.17 -2.70
CA LEU A 19 23.59 -33.11 -1.73
C LEU A 19 24.17 -34.51 -1.93
N ALA A 20 24.27 -34.98 -3.17
CA ALA A 20 24.91 -36.25 -3.51
C ALA A 20 26.39 -36.28 -3.11
N LEU A 21 27.12 -35.19 -3.34
CA LEU A 21 28.52 -35.06 -2.92
C LEU A 21 28.67 -35.04 -1.39
N ALA A 22 27.84 -34.29 -0.67
CA ALA A 22 27.86 -34.25 0.79
C ALA A 22 27.61 -35.64 1.40
N ARG A 23 26.61 -36.38 0.86
CA ARG A 23 26.31 -37.76 1.25
C ARG A 23 27.45 -38.72 0.96
N ALA A 24 28.05 -38.63 -0.22
CA ALA A 24 29.21 -39.46 -0.60
C ALA A 24 30.43 -39.19 0.30
N ALA A 25 30.63 -37.94 0.69
CA ALA A 25 31.66 -37.52 1.64
C ALA A 25 31.30 -37.84 3.11
N LYS A 26 30.05 -38.24 3.38
CA LYS A 26 29.48 -38.42 4.74
C LYS A 26 29.59 -37.15 5.59
N ASP A 27 29.50 -35.98 4.97
CA ASP A 27 29.51 -34.68 5.66
C ASP A 27 28.07 -34.31 6.07
N GLN A 28 27.64 -34.83 7.21
CA GLN A 28 26.29 -34.61 7.75
C GLN A 28 25.96 -33.12 7.97
N PRO A 29 26.85 -32.27 8.54
CA PRO A 29 26.58 -30.85 8.65
C PRO A 29 26.38 -30.13 7.31
N LEU A 30 27.13 -30.51 6.27
CA LEU A 30 26.95 -29.94 4.93
C LEU A 30 25.65 -30.43 4.30
N GLU A 31 25.34 -31.72 4.43
CA GLU A 31 24.08 -32.32 3.95
C GLU A 31 22.87 -31.58 4.52
N ALA A 32 22.80 -31.39 5.84
CA ALA A 32 21.69 -30.70 6.48
C ALA A 32 21.57 -29.22 6.04
N LYS A 33 22.69 -28.51 5.88
CA LYS A 33 22.69 -27.13 5.35
C LYS A 33 22.16 -27.05 3.92
N ILE A 34 22.49 -28.03 3.09
CA ILE A 34 21.99 -28.09 1.71
C ILE A 34 20.48 -28.35 1.72
N LEU A 35 20.02 -29.31 2.53
CA LEU A 35 18.60 -29.62 2.69
C LEU A 35 17.78 -28.42 3.20
N ASP A 36 18.27 -27.67 4.19
CA ASP A 36 17.61 -26.42 4.63
C ASP A 36 17.51 -25.39 3.49
N ARG A 37 18.56 -25.26 2.68
CA ARG A 37 18.56 -24.34 1.52
C ARG A 37 17.62 -24.79 0.42
N MET A 38 17.56 -26.09 0.13
CA MET A 38 16.58 -26.68 -0.77
C MET A 38 15.16 -26.42 -0.27
N GLY A 39 14.92 -26.62 1.02
CA GLY A 39 13.64 -26.31 1.67
C GLY A 39 13.20 -24.86 1.43
N SER A 40 14.12 -23.92 1.58
CA SER A 40 13.86 -22.49 1.31
C SER A 40 13.62 -22.21 -0.17
N GLY A 41 14.34 -22.89 -1.06
CA GLY A 41 14.16 -22.77 -2.51
C GLY A 41 12.79 -23.25 -2.95
N TYR A 42 12.42 -24.48 -2.56
CA TYR A 42 11.11 -25.06 -2.82
C TYR A 42 9.97 -24.21 -2.24
N SER A 43 10.13 -23.69 -1.02
CA SER A 43 9.15 -22.79 -0.42
C SER A 43 8.92 -21.53 -1.25
N THR A 44 9.97 -20.96 -1.84
CA THR A 44 9.86 -19.75 -2.68
C THR A 44 9.12 -20.05 -3.99
N GLN A 45 9.32 -21.25 -4.53
CA GLN A 45 8.61 -21.77 -5.70
C GLN A 45 7.22 -22.34 -5.36
N ARG A 46 6.75 -22.18 -4.12
CA ARG A 46 5.46 -22.70 -3.62
C ARG A 46 5.31 -24.22 -3.70
N GLN A 47 6.43 -24.94 -3.77
CA GLN A 47 6.52 -26.40 -3.70
C GLN A 47 6.61 -26.82 -2.23
N TYR A 48 5.48 -26.69 -1.52
CA TYR A 48 5.48 -26.79 -0.06
C TYR A 48 5.74 -28.22 0.46
N GLU A 49 5.36 -29.25 -0.28
CA GLU A 49 5.61 -30.65 0.11
C GLU A 49 7.10 -31.01 0.00
N GLU A 50 7.77 -30.57 -1.07
CA GLU A 50 9.22 -30.70 -1.25
C GLU A 50 9.98 -29.90 -0.20
N ALA A 51 9.49 -28.68 0.10
CA ALA A 51 10.06 -27.84 1.14
C ALA A 51 10.01 -28.53 2.50
N MET A 52 8.84 -29.05 2.86
CA MET A 52 8.64 -29.79 4.11
C MET A 52 9.56 -31.01 4.20
N ARG A 53 9.58 -31.86 3.16
CA ARG A 53 10.46 -33.04 3.10
C ARG A 53 11.94 -32.67 3.31
N SER A 54 12.40 -31.59 2.69
CA SER A 54 13.79 -31.14 2.81
C SER A 54 14.11 -30.66 4.23
N TYR A 55 13.22 -29.86 4.83
CA TYR A 55 13.40 -29.40 6.20
C TYR A 55 13.31 -30.53 7.23
N GLU A 56 12.40 -31.49 7.07
CA GLU A 56 12.30 -32.65 7.96
C GLU A 56 13.58 -33.50 7.91
N GLN A 57 14.15 -33.73 6.73
CA GLN A 57 15.44 -34.43 6.59
C GLN A 57 16.57 -33.65 7.26
N ALA A 58 16.65 -32.33 7.06
CA ALA A 58 17.64 -31.48 7.72
C ALA A 58 17.49 -31.52 9.25
N LEU A 59 16.27 -31.46 9.75
CA LEU A 59 15.97 -31.47 11.18
C LEU A 59 16.44 -32.76 11.85
N VAL A 60 16.21 -33.92 11.24
CA VAL A 60 16.70 -35.21 11.75
C VAL A 60 18.22 -35.19 11.88
N ILE A 61 18.94 -34.71 10.86
CA ILE A 61 20.40 -34.63 10.92
C ILE A 61 20.85 -33.63 11.99
N TRP A 62 20.19 -32.48 12.13
CA TRP A 62 20.52 -31.52 13.18
C TRP A 62 20.26 -32.05 14.59
N GLN A 63 19.28 -32.94 14.75
CA GLN A 63 19.04 -33.68 15.99
C GLN A 63 20.15 -34.69 16.27
N GLU A 64 20.56 -35.48 15.28
CA GLU A 64 21.69 -36.42 15.41
C GLU A 64 23.03 -35.74 15.74
N LEU A 65 23.21 -34.49 15.27
CA LEU A 65 24.39 -33.68 15.53
C LEU A 65 24.31 -32.83 16.81
N ASP A 66 23.21 -32.94 17.57
CA ASP A 66 22.93 -32.12 18.77
C ASP A 66 23.07 -30.60 18.52
N ASN A 67 22.77 -30.13 17.29
CA ASN A 67 22.89 -28.73 16.92
C ASN A 67 21.59 -27.97 17.15
N SER A 68 21.29 -27.64 18.40
CA SER A 68 20.02 -27.00 18.82
C SER A 68 19.74 -25.67 18.11
N VAL A 69 20.78 -24.88 17.77
CA VAL A 69 20.61 -23.63 17.02
C VAL A 69 20.01 -23.90 15.63
N GLN A 70 20.54 -24.89 14.92
CA GLN A 70 20.01 -25.23 13.59
C GLN A 70 18.67 -25.96 13.68
N GLN A 71 18.46 -26.80 14.69
CA GLN A 71 17.14 -27.41 14.95
C GLN A 71 16.05 -26.33 15.10
N ALA A 72 16.30 -25.29 15.91
CA ALA A 72 15.35 -24.20 16.10
C ALA A 72 15.09 -23.41 14.81
N ASN A 73 16.14 -23.12 14.02
CA ASN A 73 15.97 -22.44 12.72
C ASN A 73 15.14 -23.29 11.74
N THR A 74 15.43 -24.58 11.62
CA THR A 74 14.70 -25.49 10.73
C THR A 74 13.25 -25.67 11.20
N GLN A 75 13.00 -25.79 12.51
CA GLN A 75 11.63 -25.83 13.07
C GLN A 75 10.86 -24.55 12.78
N ALA A 76 11.48 -23.37 12.90
CA ALA A 76 10.84 -22.11 12.55
C ALA A 76 10.52 -22.02 11.03
N ASN A 77 11.35 -22.62 10.17
CA ASN A 77 11.05 -22.71 8.74
C ASN A 77 9.89 -23.68 8.46
N ILE A 78 9.84 -24.82 9.14
CA ILE A 78 8.71 -25.76 9.08
C ILE A 78 7.41 -25.06 9.51
N GLY A 79 7.44 -24.31 10.61
CA GLY A 79 6.30 -23.50 11.06
C GLY A 79 5.83 -22.51 10.00
N ALA A 80 6.76 -21.88 9.26
CA ALA A 80 6.41 -21.01 8.15
C ALA A 80 5.75 -21.75 6.98
N ILE A 81 6.15 -22.99 6.67
CA ILE A 81 5.45 -23.83 5.67
C ILE A 81 4.04 -24.17 6.12
N TYR A 82 3.86 -24.50 7.39
CA TYR A 82 2.53 -24.74 7.95
C TYR A 82 1.64 -23.49 7.86
N LEU A 83 2.16 -22.28 8.12
CA LEU A 83 1.42 -21.04 7.88
C LEU A 83 1.00 -20.87 6.41
N LEU A 84 1.92 -21.12 5.46
CA LEU A 84 1.65 -20.99 4.02
C LEU A 84 0.66 -22.03 3.49
N THR A 85 0.47 -23.12 4.23
CA THR A 85 -0.49 -24.20 3.93
C THR A 85 -1.71 -24.17 4.86
N GLU A 86 -1.90 -23.08 5.61
CA GLU A 86 -3.04 -22.82 6.51
C GLU A 86 -3.21 -23.84 7.66
N GLN A 87 -2.15 -24.56 8.02
CA GLN A 87 -2.08 -25.52 9.13
C GLN A 87 -1.64 -24.79 10.41
N TYR A 88 -2.54 -23.97 10.96
CA TYR A 88 -2.17 -22.99 11.98
C TYR A 88 -1.74 -23.60 13.34
N ALA A 89 -2.33 -24.74 13.74
CA ALA A 89 -1.99 -25.38 15.02
C ALA A 89 -0.59 -26.01 14.96
N GLU A 90 -0.26 -26.63 13.83
CA GLU A 90 1.04 -27.22 13.53
C GLU A 90 2.11 -26.12 13.42
N ALA A 91 1.77 -24.99 12.79
CA ALA A 91 2.65 -23.82 12.76
C ALA A 91 2.99 -23.32 14.16
N GLN A 92 1.98 -23.16 15.03
CA GLN A 92 2.19 -22.72 16.41
C GLN A 92 3.08 -23.70 17.18
N SER A 93 2.80 -25.00 17.11
CA SER A 93 3.62 -26.03 17.74
C SER A 93 5.08 -25.99 17.28
N ALA A 94 5.31 -25.85 15.97
CA ALA A 94 6.66 -25.75 15.41
C ALA A 94 7.41 -24.49 15.89
N PHE A 95 6.73 -23.34 15.96
CA PHE A 95 7.34 -22.12 16.48
C PHE A 95 7.59 -22.17 17.99
N GLU A 96 6.68 -22.76 18.78
CA GLU A 96 6.86 -22.94 20.22
C GLU A 96 8.05 -23.86 20.53
N GLY A 97 8.22 -24.93 19.76
CA GLY A 97 9.41 -25.78 19.82
C GLY A 97 10.70 -25.01 19.53
N ALA A 98 10.72 -24.23 18.44
CA ALA A 98 11.86 -23.40 18.08
C ALA A 98 12.19 -22.34 19.14
N LEU A 99 11.16 -21.70 19.71
CA LEU A 99 11.30 -20.70 20.77
C LEU A 99 11.84 -21.33 22.05
N THR A 100 11.34 -22.51 22.43
CA THR A 100 11.82 -23.26 23.60
C THR A 100 13.31 -23.58 23.47
N LEU A 101 13.74 -24.04 22.29
CA LEU A 101 15.17 -24.29 22.04
C LEU A 101 15.99 -23.00 22.12
N ALA A 102 15.51 -21.90 21.54
CA ALA A 102 16.20 -20.62 21.62
C ALA A 102 16.36 -20.10 23.06
N GLU A 103 15.31 -20.26 23.88
CA GLU A 103 15.32 -19.91 25.30
C GLU A 103 16.27 -20.82 26.11
N GLN A 104 16.30 -22.12 25.85
CA GLN A 104 17.25 -23.05 26.48
C GLN A 104 18.71 -22.75 26.15
N LEU A 105 18.96 -22.16 24.98
CA LEU A 105 20.29 -21.72 24.53
C LEU A 105 20.68 -20.33 25.05
N ASP A 106 19.77 -19.63 25.74
CA ASP A 106 19.88 -18.20 26.06
C ASP A 106 20.14 -17.33 24.80
N ASP A 107 19.77 -17.80 23.61
CA ASP A 107 19.97 -17.09 22.33
C ASP A 107 18.80 -16.14 22.06
N GLN A 108 18.90 -14.94 22.66
CA GLN A 108 17.89 -13.90 22.52
C GLN A 108 17.66 -13.46 21.06
N PRO A 109 18.69 -13.23 20.22
CA PRO A 109 18.47 -12.94 18.80
C PRO A 109 17.69 -14.03 18.04
N LEU A 110 17.95 -15.31 18.34
CA LEU A 110 17.19 -16.40 17.74
C LEU A 110 15.73 -16.41 18.23
N ALA A 111 15.50 -16.24 19.54
CA ALA A 111 14.16 -16.15 20.11
C ALA A 111 13.35 -15.02 19.47
N ALA A 112 13.96 -13.84 19.28
CA ALA A 112 13.31 -12.70 18.64
C ALA A 112 12.94 -12.97 17.16
N LYS A 113 13.77 -13.71 16.41
CA LYS A 113 13.45 -14.12 15.03
C LYS A 113 12.27 -15.11 14.98
N VAL A 114 12.19 -16.04 15.94
CA VAL A 114 11.06 -16.98 16.04
C VAL A 114 9.78 -16.22 16.39
N LEU A 115 9.82 -15.34 17.40
CA LEU A 115 8.70 -14.49 17.80
C LEU A 115 8.22 -13.60 16.65
N ASP A 116 9.13 -13.04 15.85
CA ASP A 116 8.78 -12.26 14.65
C ASP A 116 7.93 -13.08 13.65
N ARG A 117 8.32 -14.34 13.40
CA ARG A 117 7.54 -15.26 12.53
C ARG A 117 6.20 -15.64 13.14
N MET A 118 6.15 -15.89 14.45
CA MET A 118 4.89 -16.15 15.17
C MET A 118 3.93 -14.97 15.06
N ALA A 119 4.43 -13.74 15.28
CA ALA A 119 3.64 -12.53 15.18
C ALA A 119 3.10 -12.31 13.76
N GLN A 120 3.91 -12.60 12.73
CA GLN A 120 3.45 -12.61 11.35
C GLN A 120 2.34 -13.65 11.13
N GLY A 121 2.48 -14.85 11.68
CA GLY A 121 1.45 -15.90 11.62
C GLY A 121 0.12 -15.49 12.26
N TYR A 122 0.17 -14.82 13.41
CA TYR A 122 -1.02 -14.23 14.04
C TYR A 122 -1.64 -13.12 13.17
N SER A 123 -0.80 -12.25 12.59
CA SER A 123 -1.27 -11.19 11.70
C SER A 123 -2.02 -11.72 10.47
N THR A 124 -1.50 -12.78 9.83
CA THR A 124 -2.16 -13.41 8.67
C THR A 124 -3.53 -14.00 9.02
N GLN A 125 -3.71 -14.44 10.27
CA GLN A 125 -4.98 -14.93 10.80
C GLN A 125 -5.89 -13.81 11.33
N LEU A 126 -5.54 -12.54 11.10
CA LEU A 126 -6.22 -11.36 11.62
C LEU A 126 -6.31 -11.31 13.16
N GLN A 127 -5.43 -12.05 13.83
CA GLN A 127 -5.29 -12.08 15.30
C GLN A 127 -4.38 -10.95 15.75
N TYR A 128 -4.83 -9.71 15.53
CA TYR A 128 -4.00 -8.51 15.67
C TYR A 128 -3.46 -8.30 17.09
N ASP A 129 -4.27 -8.55 18.13
CA ASP A 129 -3.82 -8.39 19.53
C ASP A 129 -2.68 -9.35 19.87
N GLN A 130 -2.78 -10.62 19.46
CA GLN A 130 -1.74 -11.63 19.67
C GLN A 130 -0.48 -11.31 18.88
N ALA A 131 -0.63 -10.82 17.64
CA ALA A 131 0.48 -10.36 16.82
C ALA A 131 1.22 -9.17 17.48
N LEU A 132 0.49 -8.17 17.96
CA LEU A 132 1.06 -6.99 18.62
C LEU A 132 1.74 -7.34 19.95
N GLN A 133 1.14 -8.21 20.77
CA GLN A 133 1.76 -8.70 22.00
C GLN A 133 3.07 -9.46 21.71
N THR A 134 3.06 -10.28 20.66
CA THR A 134 4.25 -11.04 20.25
C THR A 134 5.34 -10.10 19.70
N TYR A 135 4.98 -9.12 18.86
CA TYR A 135 5.94 -8.10 18.41
C TYR A 135 6.47 -7.22 19.55
N ALA A 136 5.68 -6.96 20.60
CA ALA A 136 6.16 -6.24 21.78
C ALA A 136 7.27 -7.02 22.53
N ARG A 137 7.16 -8.36 22.59
CA ARG A 137 8.24 -9.23 23.10
C ARG A 137 9.47 -9.15 22.20
N THR A 138 9.31 -9.27 20.88
CA THR A 138 10.39 -9.11 19.90
C THR A 138 11.10 -7.76 20.03
N LEU A 139 10.32 -6.67 20.18
CA LEU A 139 10.82 -5.31 20.33
C LEU A 139 11.67 -5.17 21.60
N THR A 140 11.22 -5.74 22.72
CA THR A 140 11.95 -5.72 23.99
C THR A 140 13.33 -6.37 23.85
N ILE A 141 13.41 -7.50 23.14
CA ILE A 141 14.68 -8.18 22.90
C ILE A 141 15.61 -7.30 22.05
N TRP A 142 15.13 -6.78 20.91
CA TRP A 142 15.97 -5.97 20.03
C TRP A 142 16.43 -4.65 20.66
N GLN A 143 15.61 -4.06 21.53
CA GLN A 143 16.00 -2.91 22.34
C GLN A 143 17.11 -3.26 23.33
N ALA A 144 17.00 -4.39 24.04
CA ALA A 144 18.04 -4.86 24.95
C ALA A 144 19.37 -5.15 24.23
N GLN A 145 19.32 -5.58 22.97
CA GLN A 145 20.48 -5.80 22.12
C GLN A 145 20.99 -4.52 21.43
N ALA A 146 20.31 -3.38 21.61
CA ALA A 146 20.57 -2.13 20.91
C ALA A 146 20.61 -2.23 19.37
N ASP A 147 19.90 -3.22 18.79
CA ASP A 147 19.80 -3.41 17.34
C ASP A 147 18.71 -2.47 16.77
N LYS A 148 19.10 -1.22 16.52
CA LYS A 148 18.19 -0.17 16.03
C LYS A 148 17.48 -0.55 14.72
N ARG A 149 18.15 -1.31 13.84
CA ARG A 149 17.55 -1.73 12.57
C ARG A 149 16.41 -2.70 12.80
N GLN A 150 16.60 -3.68 13.68
CA GLN A 150 15.53 -4.62 14.03
C GLN A 150 14.42 -3.94 14.83
N VAL A 151 14.74 -3.04 15.76
CA VAL A 151 13.74 -2.21 16.45
C VAL A 151 12.86 -1.45 15.46
N ALA A 152 13.46 -0.75 14.49
CA ALA A 152 12.71 -0.01 13.46
C ALA A 152 11.85 -0.93 12.60
N THR A 153 12.36 -2.10 12.22
CA THR A 153 11.63 -3.10 11.43
C THR A 153 10.44 -3.68 12.19
N THR A 154 10.59 -3.98 13.48
CA THR A 154 9.49 -4.46 14.33
C THR A 154 8.42 -3.37 14.50
N LEU A 155 8.81 -2.12 14.73
CA LEU A 155 7.88 -0.98 14.80
C LEU A 155 7.13 -0.77 13.47
N PHE A 156 7.81 -0.91 12.33
CA PHE A 156 7.16 -0.87 11.02
C PHE A 156 6.08 -1.95 10.89
N LYS A 157 6.36 -3.19 11.32
CA LYS A 157 5.39 -4.29 11.27
C LYS A 157 4.20 -4.04 12.21
N MET A 158 4.45 -3.55 13.42
CA MET A 158 3.37 -3.14 14.34
C MET A 158 2.50 -2.03 13.75
N GLY A 159 3.10 -1.01 13.12
CA GLY A 159 2.37 0.06 12.44
C GLY A 159 1.51 -0.46 11.28
N ALA A 160 1.98 -1.47 10.54
CA ALA A 160 1.19 -2.13 9.50
C ALA A 160 -0.02 -2.87 10.09
N ILE A 161 0.14 -3.58 11.21
CA ILE A 161 -0.97 -4.25 11.90
C ILE A 161 -2.00 -3.25 12.40
N TYR A 162 -1.58 -2.18 13.09
CA TYR A 162 -2.51 -1.16 13.56
C TYR A 162 -3.33 -0.58 12.41
N ARG A 163 -2.71 -0.37 11.23
CA ARG A 163 -3.44 0.09 10.05
C ARG A 163 -4.47 -0.93 9.55
N GLU A 164 -4.11 -2.22 9.53
CA GLU A 164 -5.02 -3.30 9.13
C GLU A 164 -6.16 -3.51 10.13
N ALA A 165 -5.94 -3.14 11.40
CA ALA A 165 -6.95 -3.05 12.46
C ALA A 165 -7.72 -1.71 12.45
N GLU A 166 -7.52 -0.85 11.44
CA GLU A 166 -8.13 0.49 11.32
C GLU A 166 -7.81 1.46 12.47
N GLN A 167 -6.75 1.18 13.23
CA GLN A 167 -6.19 2.02 14.30
C GLN A 167 -5.14 2.99 13.72
N TYR A 168 -5.62 4.02 13.03
CA TYR A 168 -4.76 4.89 12.22
C TYR A 168 -3.79 5.75 13.03
N ASP A 169 -4.18 6.19 14.23
CA ASP A 169 -3.33 7.04 15.09
C ASP A 169 -2.13 6.24 15.62
N GLU A 170 -2.37 5.05 16.15
CA GLU A 170 -1.34 4.13 16.64
C GLU A 170 -0.43 3.67 15.49
N SER A 171 -1.00 3.43 14.32
CA SER A 171 -0.23 3.11 13.11
C SER A 171 0.75 4.22 12.74
N LEU A 172 0.26 5.46 12.68
CA LEU A 172 1.08 6.63 12.36
C LEU A 172 2.18 6.84 13.40
N GLN A 173 1.86 6.69 14.69
CA GLN A 173 2.84 6.77 15.76
C GLN A 173 3.96 5.74 15.57
N LYS A 174 3.63 4.47 15.31
CA LYS A 174 4.63 3.40 15.14
C LYS A 174 5.49 3.60 13.89
N PHE A 175 4.90 4.08 12.80
CA PHE A 175 5.69 4.44 11.61
C PHE A 175 6.62 5.63 11.87
N GLN A 176 6.20 6.64 12.63
CA GLN A 176 7.06 7.79 12.96
C GLN A 176 8.21 7.38 13.89
N GLU A 177 7.97 6.54 14.90
CA GLU A 177 9.02 5.97 15.75
C GLU A 177 10.05 5.19 14.91
N ALA A 178 9.58 4.33 14.00
CA ALA A 178 10.44 3.59 13.09
C ALA A 178 11.22 4.49 12.13
N LEU A 179 10.61 5.58 11.66
CA LEU A 179 11.23 6.54 10.73
C LEU A 179 12.42 7.25 11.37
N GLY A 180 12.25 7.71 12.61
CA GLY A 180 13.35 8.34 13.35
C GLY A 180 14.56 7.41 13.49
N LEU A 181 14.33 6.13 13.78
CA LEU A 181 15.40 5.13 13.86
C LEU A 181 16.03 4.84 12.50
N ALA A 182 15.23 4.71 11.43
CA ALA A 182 15.74 4.47 10.08
C ALA A 182 16.65 5.62 9.62
N GLN A 183 16.28 6.87 9.91
CA GLN A 183 17.09 8.05 9.65
C GLN A 183 18.37 8.07 10.49
N GLU A 184 18.28 7.72 11.77
CA GLU A 184 19.43 7.67 12.68
C GLU A 184 20.51 6.69 12.19
N ILE A 185 20.11 5.54 11.66
CA ILE A 185 21.03 4.52 11.13
C ILE A 185 21.33 4.68 9.62
N ALA A 186 20.79 5.74 8.98
CA ALA A 186 20.89 5.98 7.55
C ALA A 186 20.42 4.79 6.66
N ASP A 187 19.41 4.04 7.09
CA ASP A 187 18.77 2.99 6.29
C ASP A 187 17.76 3.61 5.32
N ARG A 188 18.26 4.02 4.15
CA ARG A 188 17.47 4.75 3.14
C ARG A 188 16.30 3.94 2.56
N ASP A 189 16.45 2.62 2.42
CA ASP A 189 15.36 1.76 1.92
C ASP A 189 14.22 1.71 2.95
N LEU A 190 14.55 1.47 4.23
CA LEU A 190 13.54 1.47 5.29
C LEU A 190 12.88 2.84 5.44
N GLU A 191 13.66 3.92 5.37
CA GLU A 191 13.16 5.30 5.38
C GLU A 191 12.13 5.55 4.27
N ALA A 192 12.44 5.13 3.04
CA ALA A 192 11.56 5.31 1.88
C ALA A 192 10.23 4.55 2.05
N ARG A 193 10.29 3.31 2.55
CA ARG A 193 9.09 2.50 2.86
C ARG A 193 8.22 3.17 3.92
N LEU A 194 8.84 3.75 4.94
CA LEU A 194 8.14 4.42 6.04
C LEU A 194 7.45 5.69 5.57
N TRP A 195 8.11 6.52 4.76
CA TRP A 195 7.49 7.69 4.15
C TRP A 195 6.27 7.33 3.30
N ASP A 196 6.36 6.27 2.50
CA ASP A 196 5.22 5.76 1.72
C ASP A 196 4.03 5.33 2.60
N ARG A 197 4.31 4.66 3.74
CA ARG A 197 3.27 4.23 4.68
C ARG A 197 2.61 5.41 5.39
N ILE A 198 3.41 6.38 5.85
CA ILE A 198 2.93 7.62 6.48
C ILE A 198 2.08 8.43 5.49
N ALA A 199 2.53 8.55 4.24
CA ALA A 199 1.78 9.24 3.20
C ALA A 199 0.42 8.55 2.92
N GLY A 200 0.41 7.22 2.92
CA GLY A 200 -0.82 6.42 2.85
C GLY A 200 -1.79 6.73 3.98
N ALA A 201 -1.30 6.83 5.21
CA ALA A 201 -2.10 7.17 6.39
C ALA A 201 -2.68 8.59 6.29
N TYR A 202 -1.86 9.60 5.96
CA TYR A 202 -2.37 10.97 5.76
C TYR A 202 -3.40 11.08 4.64
N ARG A 203 -3.28 10.29 3.57
CA ARG A 203 -4.28 10.26 2.50
C ARG A 203 -5.61 9.70 2.99
N ALA A 204 -5.59 8.66 3.83
CA ALA A 204 -6.79 8.07 4.41
C ALA A 204 -7.50 9.03 5.38
N ASP A 205 -6.73 9.82 6.14
CA ASP A 205 -7.21 10.88 7.03
C ASP A 205 -7.73 12.13 6.26
N GLY A 206 -7.57 12.20 4.94
CA GLY A 206 -7.92 13.38 4.14
C GLY A 206 -6.94 14.55 4.28
N ALA A 207 -5.82 14.36 4.99
CA ALA A 207 -4.72 15.30 5.10
C ALA A 207 -3.85 15.28 3.82
N PHE A 208 -4.45 15.59 2.67
CA PHE A 208 -3.86 15.40 1.35
C PHE A 208 -2.52 16.14 1.14
N ASP A 209 -2.36 17.34 1.67
CA ASP A 209 -1.09 18.09 1.54
C ASP A 209 0.06 17.44 2.33
N LYS A 210 -0.23 16.89 3.52
CA LYS A 210 0.74 16.10 4.29
C LYS A 210 1.08 14.81 3.56
N ALA A 211 0.09 14.15 2.96
CA ALA A 211 0.30 12.94 2.17
C ALA A 211 1.22 13.20 0.97
N LEU A 212 0.98 14.27 0.21
CA LEU A 212 1.82 14.64 -0.94
C LEU A 212 3.25 14.97 -0.54
N THR A 213 3.44 15.65 0.60
CA THR A 213 4.77 15.95 1.15
C THR A 213 5.52 14.67 1.52
N ALA A 214 4.86 13.74 2.20
CA ALA A 214 5.44 12.46 2.59
C ALA A 214 5.74 11.57 1.35
N TYR A 215 4.85 11.50 0.36
CA TYR A 215 5.14 10.79 -0.90
C TYR A 215 6.32 11.41 -1.66
N SER A 216 6.48 12.74 -1.63
CA SER A 216 7.63 13.40 -2.25
C SER A 216 8.95 12.98 -1.59
N SER A 217 8.94 12.82 -0.27
CA SER A 217 10.10 12.32 0.49
C SER A 217 10.43 10.87 0.11
N ALA A 218 9.43 9.99 0.04
CA ALA A 218 9.61 8.61 -0.43
C ALA A 218 10.13 8.57 -1.88
N LEU A 219 9.56 9.38 -2.79
CA LEU A 219 9.92 9.40 -4.19
C LEU A 219 11.38 9.78 -4.42
N GLY A 220 11.88 10.81 -3.71
CA GLY A 220 13.29 11.21 -3.78
C GLY A 220 14.22 10.08 -3.32
N LEU A 221 13.87 9.38 -2.24
CA LEU A 221 14.66 8.24 -1.76
C LEU A 221 14.64 7.06 -2.73
N TRP A 222 13.49 6.72 -3.32
CA TRP A 222 13.39 5.65 -4.31
C TRP A 222 14.18 5.95 -5.58
N GLN A 223 14.19 7.21 -6.03
CA GLN A 223 15.00 7.66 -7.16
C GLN A 223 16.50 7.51 -6.86
N ASP A 224 16.93 7.93 -5.68
CA ASP A 224 18.34 7.81 -5.26
C ASP A 224 18.80 6.35 -5.13
N LEU A 225 17.89 5.45 -4.76
CA LEU A 225 18.14 4.00 -4.69
C LEU A 225 18.09 3.32 -6.06
N GLY A 226 17.62 4.00 -7.11
CA GLY A 226 17.42 3.43 -8.44
C GLY A 226 16.26 2.43 -8.52
N ASP A 227 15.32 2.47 -7.57
CA ASP A 227 14.18 1.55 -7.50
C ASP A 227 13.01 2.05 -8.35
N ALA A 228 13.06 1.74 -9.65
CA ALA A 228 12.06 2.18 -10.62
C ALA A 228 10.63 1.68 -10.31
N ASP A 229 10.51 0.48 -9.72
CA ASP A 229 9.22 -0.11 -9.40
C ASP A 229 8.53 0.67 -8.26
N ASN A 230 9.28 0.98 -7.20
CA ASN A 230 8.76 1.79 -6.11
C ASN A 230 8.53 3.25 -6.53
N VAL A 231 9.34 3.82 -7.42
CA VAL A 231 9.06 5.12 -8.04
C VAL A 231 7.69 5.13 -8.73
N ALA A 232 7.42 4.16 -9.60
CA ALA A 232 6.15 4.06 -10.33
C ALA A 232 4.95 3.85 -9.38
N ARG A 233 5.12 3.00 -8.36
CA ARG A 233 4.11 2.76 -7.33
C ARG A 233 3.78 4.03 -6.54
N THR A 234 4.79 4.77 -6.09
CA THR A 234 4.64 6.02 -5.33
C THR A 234 3.99 7.11 -6.19
N GLN A 235 4.38 7.26 -7.46
CA GLN A 235 3.71 8.19 -8.40
C GLN A 235 2.23 7.87 -8.59
N THR A 236 1.88 6.58 -8.70
CA THR A 236 0.47 6.17 -8.78
C THR A 236 -0.29 6.59 -7.52
N ASN A 237 0.31 6.47 -6.34
CA ASN A 237 -0.30 6.91 -5.08
C ASN A 237 -0.41 8.44 -4.98
N VAL A 238 0.55 9.19 -5.50
CA VAL A 238 0.45 10.66 -5.64
C VAL A 238 -0.74 11.02 -6.52
N SER A 239 -0.90 10.42 -7.69
CA SER A 239 -2.04 10.66 -8.58
C SER A 239 -3.38 10.37 -7.90
N ARG A 240 -3.49 9.23 -7.19
CA ARG A 240 -4.69 8.90 -6.38
C ARG A 240 -4.96 9.94 -5.29
N THR A 241 -3.92 10.49 -4.67
CA THR A 241 -4.04 11.51 -3.63
C THR A 241 -4.55 12.83 -4.21
N ILE A 242 -4.02 13.25 -5.36
CA ILE A 242 -4.47 14.44 -6.07
C ILE A 242 -5.94 14.29 -6.48
N GLN A 243 -6.31 13.13 -7.02
CA GLN A 243 -7.70 12.83 -7.38
C GLN A 243 -8.63 12.88 -6.16
N ALA A 244 -8.28 12.21 -5.06
CA ALA A 244 -9.09 12.24 -3.85
C ALA A 244 -9.23 13.66 -3.26
N ARG A 245 -8.14 14.46 -3.30
CA ARG A 245 -8.18 15.87 -2.91
C ARG A 245 -9.15 16.68 -3.78
N PHE A 246 -9.10 16.46 -5.09
CA PHE A 246 -9.99 17.10 -6.04
C PHE A 246 -11.45 16.74 -5.78
N ASP A 247 -11.75 15.45 -5.65
CA ASP A 247 -13.11 14.96 -5.37
C ASP A 247 -13.65 15.56 -4.06
N ARG A 248 -12.83 15.61 -3.01
CA ARG A 248 -13.19 16.24 -1.74
C ARG A 248 -13.46 17.74 -1.87
N SER A 249 -12.71 18.44 -2.72
CA SER A 249 -12.95 19.86 -3.00
C SER A 249 -14.28 20.10 -3.71
N LEU A 250 -14.71 19.15 -4.56
CA LEU A 250 -16.03 19.21 -5.20
C LEU A 250 -17.16 18.95 -4.19
N GLU A 251 -17.00 17.98 -3.29
CA GLU A 251 -17.99 17.68 -2.24
C GLU A 251 -18.23 18.84 -1.28
N THR A 252 -17.18 19.60 -0.97
CA THR A 252 -17.23 20.71 0.00
C THR A 252 -17.59 22.06 -0.62
N ARG A 253 -17.76 22.12 -1.95
CA ARG A 253 -18.16 23.35 -2.64
C ARG A 253 -19.58 23.75 -2.25
N THR A 254 -19.78 25.03 -1.94
CA THR A 254 -21.10 25.57 -1.53
C THR A 254 -21.62 26.67 -2.45
N GLU A 255 -20.78 27.22 -3.33
CA GLU A 255 -21.14 28.33 -4.20
C GLU A 255 -21.79 27.85 -5.49
N ASN A 256 -22.83 28.57 -5.92
CA ASN A 256 -23.46 28.40 -7.23
C ASN A 256 -22.43 28.56 -8.37
N GLY A 257 -22.65 27.84 -9.47
CA GLY A 257 -21.76 27.85 -10.62
C GLY A 257 -21.55 26.47 -11.23
N VAL A 258 -20.85 26.44 -12.36
CA VAL A 258 -20.34 25.20 -12.95
C VAL A 258 -19.07 24.80 -12.20
N ALA A 259 -19.01 23.56 -11.74
CA ALA A 259 -17.88 22.96 -11.04
C ALA A 259 -17.06 22.03 -11.94
N LEU A 260 -17.72 21.39 -12.92
CA LEU A 260 -17.08 20.63 -13.98
C LEU A 260 -17.80 20.92 -15.30
N PRO A 261 -17.08 21.15 -16.41
CA PRO A 261 -15.62 21.28 -16.49
C PRO A 261 -15.07 22.46 -15.67
N LEU A 262 -13.79 22.40 -15.32
CA LEU A 262 -13.06 23.46 -14.63
C LEU A 262 -12.91 24.68 -15.54
N ASP A 263 -12.77 25.86 -14.93
CA ASP A 263 -12.52 27.08 -15.68
C ASP A 263 -11.19 26.97 -16.44
N GLY A 264 -11.26 27.17 -17.76
CA GLY A 264 -10.15 27.02 -18.69
C GLY A 264 -9.90 25.59 -19.19
N GLU A 265 -10.69 24.60 -18.76
CA GLU A 265 -10.48 23.21 -19.16
C GLU A 265 -10.67 23.00 -20.67
N VAL A 266 -9.79 22.18 -21.26
CA VAL A 266 -9.92 21.72 -22.65
C VAL A 266 -10.81 20.49 -22.66
N VAL A 267 -11.86 20.53 -23.47
CA VAL A 267 -12.89 19.49 -23.53
C VAL A 267 -13.10 18.98 -24.96
N SER A 268 -13.45 17.70 -25.09
CA SER A 268 -13.83 17.09 -26.37
C SER A 268 -14.84 15.95 -26.18
N GLY A 269 -15.60 15.65 -27.24
CA GLY A 269 -16.60 14.59 -27.23
C GLY A 269 -17.79 14.89 -26.31
N VAL A 270 -18.27 13.87 -25.60
CA VAL A 270 -19.42 14.00 -24.68
C VAL A 270 -18.92 14.21 -23.26
N ILE A 271 -19.20 15.40 -22.71
CA ILE A 271 -18.81 15.78 -21.36
C ILE A 271 -20.02 15.93 -20.43
N SER A 272 -19.81 15.78 -19.13
CA SER A 272 -20.82 16.12 -18.12
C SER A 272 -20.60 17.53 -17.59
N ILE A 273 -21.63 18.36 -17.62
CA ILE A 273 -21.63 19.66 -16.92
C ILE A 273 -22.22 19.44 -15.52
N LYS A 274 -21.42 19.68 -14.48
CA LYS A 274 -21.82 19.55 -13.08
C LYS A 274 -21.64 20.87 -12.34
N GLY A 275 -22.42 21.11 -11.31
CA GLY A 275 -22.28 22.29 -10.48
C GLY A 275 -23.39 22.46 -9.45
N ILE A 276 -23.51 23.67 -8.91
CA ILE A 276 -24.47 24.04 -7.87
C ILE A 276 -25.38 25.13 -8.43
N ALA A 277 -26.68 24.98 -8.25
CA ALA A 277 -27.69 25.95 -8.62
C ALA A 277 -28.82 25.92 -7.59
N ASN A 278 -28.74 26.78 -6.59
CA ASN A 278 -29.63 26.81 -5.47
C ASN A 278 -29.84 28.24 -4.97
N HIS A 279 -31.04 28.52 -4.47
CA HIS A 279 -31.40 29.81 -3.87
C HIS A 279 -32.66 29.59 -2.99
N PRO A 280 -32.88 30.33 -1.88
CA PRO A 280 -34.09 30.19 -1.07
C PRO A 280 -35.40 30.41 -1.85
N GLN A 281 -35.35 31.28 -2.85
CA GLN A 281 -36.45 31.56 -3.80
C GLN A 281 -36.17 30.97 -5.18
N PHE A 282 -35.56 29.78 -5.24
CA PHE A 282 -35.18 29.14 -6.51
C PHE A 282 -36.40 28.81 -7.36
N GLN A 283 -36.37 29.19 -8.64
CA GLN A 283 -37.38 28.78 -9.61
C GLN A 283 -36.82 27.78 -10.62
N LYS A 284 -35.69 28.12 -11.25
CA LYS A 284 -35.02 27.28 -12.23
C LYS A 284 -33.56 27.66 -12.38
N TRP A 285 -32.78 26.76 -12.94
CA TRP A 285 -31.52 27.11 -13.56
C TRP A 285 -31.61 26.99 -15.07
N GLN A 286 -30.85 27.82 -15.77
CA GLN A 286 -30.66 27.76 -17.22
C GLN A 286 -29.18 27.76 -17.54
N LEU A 287 -28.77 26.92 -18.49
CA LEU A 287 -27.41 26.81 -18.96
C LEU A 287 -27.35 27.15 -20.45
N ASP A 288 -26.46 28.07 -20.81
CA ASP A 288 -26.20 28.49 -22.18
C ASP A 288 -24.69 28.36 -22.51
N LEU A 289 -24.37 28.13 -23.78
CA LEU A 289 -23.03 28.24 -24.33
C LEU A 289 -22.89 29.55 -25.10
N LEU A 290 -21.98 30.42 -24.67
CA LEU A 290 -21.63 31.64 -25.37
C LEU A 290 -20.50 31.34 -26.36
N LEU A 291 -20.84 31.35 -27.65
CA LEU A 291 -19.87 31.03 -28.71
C LEU A 291 -18.77 32.09 -28.75
N PHE A 292 -17.50 31.67 -28.69
CA PHE A 292 -16.34 32.56 -28.63
C PHE A 292 -16.40 33.59 -27.49
N GLY A 293 -17.15 33.30 -26.42
CA GLY A 293 -17.39 34.22 -25.31
C GLY A 293 -18.33 35.39 -25.63
N ASN A 294 -19.00 35.39 -26.79
CA ASN A 294 -19.91 36.46 -27.19
C ASN A 294 -21.29 36.31 -26.52
N GLU A 295 -21.63 37.25 -25.64
CA GLU A 295 -22.89 37.27 -24.88
C GLU A 295 -24.15 37.39 -25.76
N THR A 296 -24.00 37.90 -26.99
CA THR A 296 -25.11 38.00 -27.96
C THR A 296 -25.35 36.71 -28.74
N GLN A 297 -24.41 35.75 -28.69
CA GLN A 297 -24.48 34.45 -29.36
C GLN A 297 -24.62 33.31 -28.34
N ALA A 298 -25.68 33.39 -27.53
CA ALA A 298 -26.01 32.36 -26.56
C ALA A 298 -26.74 31.19 -27.23
N THR A 299 -26.12 30.02 -27.22
CA THR A 299 -26.76 28.76 -27.61
C THR A 299 -27.32 28.08 -26.38
N PHE A 300 -28.64 27.86 -26.35
CA PHE A 300 -29.31 27.18 -25.26
C PHE A 300 -28.79 25.74 -25.11
N ILE A 301 -28.39 25.36 -23.89
CA ILE A 301 -27.96 23.99 -23.57
C ILE A 301 -29.06 23.24 -22.81
N GLY A 302 -29.62 23.86 -21.76
CA GLY A 302 -30.60 23.19 -20.92
C GLY A 302 -31.21 24.05 -19.83
N VAL A 303 -32.30 23.56 -19.24
CA VAL A 303 -33.04 24.22 -18.16
C VAL A 303 -33.64 23.16 -17.23
N SER A 304 -33.74 23.45 -15.93
CA SER A 304 -34.51 22.63 -14.99
C SER A 304 -35.04 23.44 -13.83
N GLU A 305 -36.24 23.08 -13.37
CA GLU A 305 -36.88 23.59 -12.15
C GLU A 305 -36.45 22.80 -10.90
N ARG A 306 -35.54 21.83 -11.04
CA ARG A 306 -34.95 21.10 -9.92
C ARG A 306 -33.64 21.75 -9.49
N ALA A 307 -33.61 22.29 -8.27
CA ALA A 307 -32.41 22.85 -7.66
C ALA A 307 -31.29 21.80 -7.53
N LYS A 308 -30.05 22.29 -7.50
CA LYS A 308 -28.83 21.54 -7.24
C LYS A 308 -28.13 22.16 -6.02
N PRO A 309 -28.50 21.77 -4.79
CA PRO A 309 -27.96 22.36 -3.56
C PRO A 309 -26.51 21.95 -3.27
N GLN A 310 -26.02 20.91 -3.93
CA GLN A 310 -24.65 20.42 -3.88
C GLN A 310 -24.19 20.05 -5.30
N VAL A 311 -22.89 19.85 -5.51
CA VAL A 311 -22.34 19.56 -6.85
C VAL A 311 -23.04 18.34 -7.43
N GLY A 312 -23.76 18.55 -8.52
CA GLY A 312 -24.49 17.51 -9.22
C GLY A 312 -24.54 17.77 -10.72
N THR A 313 -24.86 16.73 -11.49
CA THR A 313 -24.98 16.86 -12.95
C THR A 313 -26.15 17.77 -13.31
N PHE A 314 -25.87 18.81 -14.09
CA PHE A 314 -26.87 19.62 -14.78
C PHE A 314 -27.33 18.90 -16.04
N ILE A 315 -26.40 18.60 -16.95
CA ILE A 315 -26.65 17.99 -18.25
C ILE A 315 -25.38 17.37 -18.83
N THR A 316 -25.51 16.52 -19.85
CA THR A 316 -24.40 16.12 -20.73
C THR A 316 -24.36 17.00 -21.99
N LEU A 317 -23.17 17.44 -22.37
CA LEU A 317 -22.92 18.28 -23.55
C LEU A 317 -22.09 17.50 -24.56
N ASP A 318 -22.60 17.37 -25.78
CA ASP A 318 -21.86 16.84 -26.93
C ASP A 318 -21.12 18.00 -27.62
N THR A 319 -19.83 18.14 -27.33
CA THR A 319 -19.02 19.28 -27.80
C THR A 319 -18.74 19.23 -29.30
N THR A 320 -18.94 18.08 -29.96
CA THR A 320 -18.75 17.91 -31.41
C THR A 320 -19.70 18.74 -32.26
N ARG A 321 -20.76 19.27 -31.65
CA ARG A 321 -21.78 20.11 -32.29
C ARG A 321 -21.41 21.59 -32.33
N TYR A 322 -20.29 21.96 -31.72
CA TYR A 322 -19.86 23.35 -31.57
C TYR A 322 -18.48 23.53 -32.21
N PRO A 323 -18.15 24.74 -32.72
CA PRO A 323 -16.86 25.00 -33.31
C PRO A 323 -15.73 24.82 -32.29
N ASN A 324 -14.55 24.43 -32.77
CA ASN A 324 -13.34 24.43 -31.92
C ASN A 324 -12.97 25.87 -31.54
N GLY A 325 -12.52 26.07 -30.30
CA GLY A 325 -12.16 27.39 -29.76
C GLY A 325 -12.56 27.58 -28.30
N THR A 326 -12.29 28.77 -27.76
CA THR A 326 -12.63 29.14 -26.38
C THR A 326 -14.06 29.65 -26.29
N HIS A 327 -14.86 29.06 -25.41
CA HIS A 327 -16.27 29.40 -25.16
C HIS A 327 -16.51 29.71 -23.69
N LYS A 328 -17.71 30.22 -23.36
CA LYS A 328 -18.14 30.36 -21.96
C LYS A 328 -19.45 29.63 -21.73
N LEU A 329 -19.49 28.76 -20.73
CA LEU A 329 -20.72 28.30 -20.12
C LEU A 329 -21.26 29.42 -19.25
N ARG A 330 -22.54 29.73 -19.40
CA ARG A 330 -23.27 30.67 -18.55
C ARG A 330 -24.37 29.90 -17.82
N LEU A 331 -24.24 29.78 -16.51
CA LEU A 331 -25.28 29.30 -15.62
C LEU A 331 -26.06 30.49 -15.07
N ARG A 332 -27.38 30.48 -15.24
CA ARG A 332 -28.31 31.38 -14.59
C ARG A 332 -29.03 30.66 -13.47
N VAL A 333 -29.03 31.23 -12.28
CA VAL A 333 -29.89 30.79 -11.17
C VAL A 333 -31.02 31.80 -11.06
N VAL A 334 -32.23 31.40 -11.49
CA VAL A 334 -33.40 32.27 -11.57
C VAL A 334 -34.22 32.16 -10.29
N ARG A 335 -34.64 33.32 -9.78
CA ARG A 335 -35.43 33.50 -8.56
C ARG A 335 -36.74 34.26 -8.83
N ASP A 336 -37.59 34.34 -7.81
CA ASP A 336 -38.87 35.04 -7.89
C ASP A 336 -38.76 36.45 -8.49
N GLY A 337 -39.80 36.83 -9.25
CA GLY A 337 -39.83 38.11 -9.97
C GLY A 337 -38.95 38.14 -11.22
N ALA A 338 -38.51 36.97 -11.72
CA ALA A 338 -37.63 36.82 -12.89
C ALA A 338 -36.23 37.46 -12.73
N ASN A 339 -35.81 37.71 -11.49
CA ASN A 339 -34.43 38.09 -11.20
C ASN A 339 -33.51 36.86 -11.31
N TYR A 340 -32.23 37.06 -11.60
CA TYR A 340 -31.26 35.97 -11.71
C TYR A 340 -29.85 36.43 -11.37
N ASP A 341 -29.02 35.48 -10.94
CA ASP A 341 -27.56 35.63 -10.85
C ASP A 341 -26.90 34.81 -11.96
N GLU A 342 -25.80 35.32 -12.52
CA GLU A 342 -25.05 34.66 -13.59
C GLU A 342 -23.68 34.19 -13.10
N TYR A 343 -23.30 32.98 -13.52
CA TYR A 343 -22.03 32.35 -13.20
C TYR A 343 -21.41 31.87 -14.52
N PHE A 344 -20.13 32.18 -14.71
CA PHE A 344 -19.43 31.90 -15.97
C PHE A 344 -18.29 30.92 -15.76
N THR A 345 -18.11 30.02 -16.72
CA THR A 345 -16.99 29.08 -16.78
C THR A 345 -16.47 29.00 -18.20
N THR A 346 -15.20 29.32 -18.37
CA THR A 346 -14.50 29.25 -19.65
C THR A 346 -14.15 27.81 -19.97
N ILE A 347 -14.36 27.39 -21.20
CA ILE A 347 -13.93 26.07 -21.69
C ILE A 347 -13.29 26.22 -23.06
N THR A 348 -12.37 25.34 -23.42
CA THR A 348 -11.82 25.29 -24.79
C THR A 348 -12.25 23.99 -25.46
N ILE A 349 -13.06 24.07 -26.52
CA ILE A 349 -13.49 22.91 -27.28
C ILE A 349 -12.41 22.56 -28.30
N GLN A 350 -11.94 21.32 -28.26
CA GLN A 350 -10.97 20.76 -29.21
C GLN A 350 -11.37 19.33 -29.58
N ASN A 351 -12.34 19.21 -30.51
CA ASN A 351 -12.82 17.94 -31.05
C ASN A 351 -11.93 17.37 -32.15
#